data_AF-A0A6J5BID9-F1
#
_entry.id   AF-A0A6J5BID9-F1
#
_cell.length_a   1.000
_cell.length_b   1.000
_cell.length_c   1.000
_cell.angle_alpha   90.00
_cell.angle_beta   90.00
_cell.angle_gamma   90.00
#
_symmetry.space_group_name_H-M   'P 1'
#
loop_
_entity.id
_entity.type
_entity.pdbx_description
1 polymer ?
#
loop_
_entity_poly.entity_id
_entity_poly.type
_entity_poly.pdbx_seq_one_letter_code
_entity_poly.pdbx_strand_id
1 'polypeptide(L)'
;MRQVKLGEWPAMSFAGAIAAWEKSRVERDSGAELCALRRMTEAEATHSSPNNYTVEQLCRDYLRGHVEVDRKTKGAVEVARIFKAMLGPIADKPAATITRAAAFDLLESYRSTPVLSSPSHGA
;
A
#
# COMPACT_ATOMS: atom_id res chain seq x y z
N MET A 1 -0.72 -13.91 -16.89
CA MET A 1 -1.35 -13.84 -18.22
C MET A 1 -2.68 -14.55 -18.15
N ARG A 2 -3.78 -13.91 -18.58
CA ARG A 2 -5.12 -14.52 -18.60
C ARG A 2 -5.45 -14.97 -20.02
N GLN A 3 -5.89 -16.21 -20.19
CA GLN A 3 -6.39 -16.71 -21.47
C GLN A 3 -7.80 -16.17 -21.70
N VAL A 4 -8.05 -15.57 -22.86
CA VAL A 4 -9.36 -15.04 -23.25
C VAL A 4 -9.84 -15.78 -24.49
N LYS A 5 -11.09 -16.23 -24.46
CA LYS A 5 -11.74 -16.90 -25.59
C LYS A 5 -12.20 -15.84 -26.60
N LEU A 6 -11.67 -15.88 -27.83
CA LEU A 6 -12.00 -14.92 -28.88
C LEU A 6 -13.27 -15.30 -29.67
N GLY A 7 -13.56 -16.60 -29.80
CA GLY A 7 -14.74 -17.09 -30.51
C GLY A 7 -14.73 -18.62 -30.66
N GLU A 8 -15.74 -19.18 -31.31
CA GLU A 8 -15.86 -20.61 -31.62
C GLU A 8 -15.90 -20.83 -33.14
N TRP A 9 -15.23 -21.88 -33.61
CA TRP A 9 -15.36 -22.36 -34.98
C TRP A 9 -16.64 -23.21 -35.13
N PRO A 10 -17.38 -23.16 -36.26
CA PRO A 10 -17.17 -22.38 -37.50
C PRO A 10 -17.81 -20.99 -37.49
N ALA A 11 -18.45 -20.59 -36.39
CA ALA A 11 -19.14 -19.30 -36.28
C ALA A 11 -18.19 -18.11 -36.47
N MET A 12 -16.92 -18.25 -36.08
CA MET A 12 -15.86 -17.30 -36.35
C MET A 12 -14.98 -17.78 -37.51
N SER A 13 -14.85 -16.96 -38.54
CA SER A 13 -13.90 -17.21 -39.63
C SER A 13 -12.45 -17.03 -39.16
N PHE A 14 -11.51 -17.69 -39.84
CA PHE A 14 -10.08 -17.57 -39.56
C PHE A 14 -9.60 -16.11 -39.64
N ALA A 15 -10.04 -15.35 -40.64
CA ALA A 15 -9.74 -13.93 -40.76
C ALA A 15 -10.32 -13.11 -39.58
N GLY A 16 -11.53 -13.46 -39.11
CA GLY A 16 -12.12 -12.85 -37.92
C GLY A 16 -11.34 -13.13 -36.64
N ALA A 17 -10.77 -14.34 -36.51
CA ALA A 17 -9.93 -14.70 -35.37
C ALA A 17 -8.62 -13.90 -35.34
N ILE A 18 -7.98 -13.66 -36.50
CA ILE A 18 -6.77 -12.83 -36.61
C ILE A 18 -7.08 -11.39 -36.20
N ALA A 19 -8.16 -10.80 -36.73
CA ALA A 19 -8.53 -9.42 -36.41
C ALA A 19 -8.86 -9.24 -34.91
N ALA A 20 -9.58 -10.20 -34.31
CA ALA A 20 -9.86 -10.18 -32.88
C ALA A 20 -8.58 -10.31 -32.04
N TRP A 21 -7.66 -11.18 -32.45
CA TRP A 21 -6.37 -11.35 -31.78
C TRP A 21 -5.51 -10.07 -31.84
N GLU A 22 -5.46 -9.40 -32.99
CA GLU A 22 -4.73 -8.14 -33.15
C GLU A 22 -5.30 -7.04 -32.25
N LYS A 23 -6.62 -6.91 -32.19
CA LYS A 23 -7.29 -5.94 -31.30
C LYS A 23 -6.98 -6.20 -29.82
N SER A 24 -7.14 -7.45 -29.36
CA SER A 24 -6.81 -7.82 -27.98
C SER A 24 -5.32 -7.68 -27.64
N ARG A 25 -4.43 -7.76 -28.65
CA ARG A 25 -3.01 -7.48 -28.48
C ARG A 25 -2.75 -5.98 -28.28
N VAL A 26 -3.35 -5.11 -29.10
CA VAL A 26 -3.23 -3.65 -28.94
C VAL A 26 -3.77 -3.19 -27.58
N GLU A 27 -4.92 -3.71 -27.15
CA GLU A 27 -5.49 -3.40 -25.83
C GLU A 27 -4.56 -3.85 -24.69
N ARG A 28 -3.93 -5.04 -24.80
CA ARG A 28 -2.92 -5.50 -23.83
C ARG A 28 -1.67 -4.61 -23.82
N ASP A 29 -1.14 -4.28 -24.98
CA ASP A 29 0.09 -3.49 -25.11
C ASP A 29 -0.13 -2.04 -24.62
N SER A 30 -1.37 -1.54 -24.66
CA SER A 30 -1.75 -0.23 -24.12
C SER A 30 -1.81 -0.15 -22.58
N GLY A 31 -1.85 -1.30 -21.88
CA GLY A 31 -1.91 -1.36 -20.41
C GLY A 31 -3.21 -0.85 -19.76
N ALA A 32 -4.25 -0.53 -20.54
CA ALA A 32 -5.49 0.08 -20.07
C ALA A 32 -6.25 -0.79 -19.04
N GLU A 33 -6.24 -2.11 -19.22
CA GLU A 33 -6.93 -3.06 -18.32
C GLU A 33 -6.31 -3.05 -16.92
N LEU A 34 -4.97 -3.00 -16.81
CA LEU A 34 -4.26 -2.96 -15.52
C LEU A 34 -4.52 -1.67 -14.76
N CYS A 35 -4.62 -0.54 -15.47
CA CYS A 35 -4.95 0.76 -14.87
C CYS A 35 -6.41 0.79 -14.37
N ALA A 36 -7.35 0.25 -15.13
CA ALA A 36 -8.77 0.19 -14.72
C ALA A 36 -8.98 -0.73 -13.51
N LEU A 37 -8.36 -1.92 -13.51
CA LEU A 37 -8.42 -2.85 -12.39
C LEU A 37 -7.82 -2.24 -11.10
N ARG A 38 -6.67 -1.56 -11.20
CA ARG A 38 -6.07 -0.84 -10.05
C ARG A 38 -7.02 0.21 -9.48
N ARG A 39 -7.63 1.04 -10.34
CA ARG A 39 -8.58 2.09 -9.92
C ARG A 39 -9.81 1.51 -9.23
N MET A 40 -10.33 0.39 -9.72
CA MET A 40 -11.49 -0.28 -9.11
C MET A 40 -11.13 -0.87 -7.75
N THR A 41 -9.97 -1.52 -7.62
CA THR A 41 -9.51 -2.04 -6.31
C THR A 41 -9.22 -0.94 -5.30
N GLU A 42 -8.74 0.22 -5.74
CA GLU A 42 -8.51 1.39 -4.88
C GLU A 42 -9.84 2.00 -4.39
N ALA A 43 -10.86 2.06 -5.25
CA ALA A 43 -12.18 2.57 -4.87
C ALA A 43 -12.88 1.66 -3.85
N GLU A 44 -12.79 0.34 -4.02
CA GLU A 44 -13.50 -0.64 -3.20
C GLU A 44 -12.84 -0.90 -1.83
N ALA A 45 -11.54 -0.58 -1.69
CA ALA A 45 -10.82 -0.68 -0.42
C ALA A 45 -11.05 0.51 0.55
N THR A 46 -11.89 1.48 0.17
CA THR A 46 -12.16 2.66 1.00
C THR A 46 -13.15 2.33 2.13
N HIS A 47 -12.72 1.55 3.11
CA HIS A 47 -13.38 1.56 4.42
C HIS A 47 -13.19 2.96 5.01
N SER A 48 -14.27 3.75 4.98
CA SER A 48 -14.26 5.14 5.44
C SER A 48 -13.92 5.19 6.93
N SER A 49 -12.63 5.30 7.26
CA SER A 49 -12.22 5.65 8.61
C SER A 49 -12.73 7.07 8.88
N PRO A 50 -13.26 7.34 10.09
CA PRO A 50 -13.71 8.68 10.41
C PRO A 50 -12.58 9.67 10.16
N ASN A 51 -12.90 10.84 9.60
CA ASN A 51 -11.90 11.85 9.23
C ASN A 51 -11.05 12.32 10.43
N ASN A 52 -11.46 11.97 11.66
CA ASN A 52 -10.76 12.26 12.90
C ASN A 52 -9.77 11.16 13.35
N TYR A 53 -9.68 10.03 12.63
CA TYR A 53 -8.76 8.96 12.95
C TYR A 53 -7.38 9.25 12.35
N THR A 54 -6.46 9.71 13.19
CA THR A 54 -5.15 10.20 12.74
C THR A 54 -4.11 9.08 12.67
N VAL A 55 -3.00 9.35 11.97
CA VAL A 55 -1.85 8.42 11.94
C VAL A 55 -1.30 8.15 13.35
N GLU A 56 -1.25 9.17 14.21
CA GLU A 56 -0.80 8.98 15.59
C GLU A 56 -1.69 7.97 16.35
N GLN A 57 -3.01 8.09 16.19
CA GLN A 57 -3.97 7.17 16.81
C GLN A 57 -3.78 5.75 16.26
N LEU A 58 -3.62 5.60 14.94
CA LEU A 58 -3.33 4.33 14.30
C LEU A 58 -2.06 3.67 14.84
N CYS A 59 -0.96 4.42 14.93
CA CYS A 59 0.31 3.89 15.44
C CYS A 59 0.22 3.49 16.92
N ARG A 60 -0.53 4.26 17.72
CA ARG A 60 -0.79 3.92 19.14
C ARG A 60 -1.62 2.65 19.28
N ASP A 61 -2.67 2.50 18.48
CA ASP A 61 -3.54 1.33 18.52
C ASP A 61 -2.78 0.08 18.06
N TYR A 62 -1.96 0.19 17.02
CA TYR A 62 -1.07 -0.90 16.58
C TYR A 62 -0.03 -1.27 17.65
N LEU A 63 0.56 -0.27 18.31
CA LEU A 63 1.51 -0.50 19.40
C LEU A 63 0.84 -1.31 20.52
N ARG A 64 -0.32 -0.87 21.01
CA ARG A 64 -1.04 -1.49 22.12
C ARG A 64 -1.65 -2.84 21.76
N GLY A 65 -2.24 -2.95 20.58
CA GLY A 65 -3.03 -4.12 20.17
C GLY A 65 -2.20 -5.27 19.62
N HIS A 66 -0.99 -4.99 19.13
CA HIS A 66 -0.16 -6.00 18.47
C HIS A 66 1.26 -6.03 19.02
N VAL A 67 1.96 -4.90 19.04
CA VAL A 67 3.39 -4.89 19.37
C VAL A 67 3.64 -5.22 20.84
N GLU A 68 2.88 -4.61 21.76
CA GLU A 68 2.98 -4.88 23.21
C GLU A 68 2.52 -6.30 23.58
N VAL A 69 1.63 -6.88 22.78
CA VAL A 69 1.09 -8.24 22.98
C VAL A 69 2.08 -9.30 22.50
N ASP A 70 2.65 -9.10 21.30
CA ASP A 70 3.38 -10.16 20.60
C ASP A 70 4.91 -10.04 20.73
N ARG A 71 5.43 -8.89 21.20
CA ARG A 71 6.88 -8.66 21.32
C ARG A 71 7.35 -8.55 22.76
N LYS A 72 8.63 -8.86 22.97
CA LYS A 72 9.33 -8.60 24.24
C LYS A 72 9.35 -7.11 24.55
N THR A 73 9.29 -6.77 25.84
CA THR A 73 9.23 -5.39 26.35
C THR A 73 10.25 -4.44 25.72
N LYS A 74 11.52 -4.86 25.59
CA LYS A 74 12.57 -4.03 24.96
C LYS A 74 12.22 -3.65 23.51
N GLY A 75 11.64 -4.58 22.74
CA GLY A 75 11.22 -4.33 21.37
C GLY A 75 10.00 -3.42 21.29
N ALA A 76 9.03 -3.60 22.19
CA ALA A 76 7.85 -2.73 22.24
C ALA A 76 8.21 -1.29 22.61
N VAL A 77 9.08 -1.11 23.62
CA VAL A 77 9.60 0.21 24.04
C VAL A 77 10.31 0.91 22.88
N GLU A 78 11.12 0.18 22.12
CA GLU A 78 11.84 0.76 20.99
C GLU A 78 10.90 1.21 19.87
N VAL A 79 9.88 0.40 19.54
CA VAL A 79 8.86 0.78 18.55
C VAL A 79 8.08 2.02 19.00
N ALA A 80 7.69 2.07 20.28
CA ALA A 80 7.01 3.24 20.85
C ALA A 80 7.86 4.52 20.72
N ARG A 81 9.17 4.40 20.99
CA ARG A 81 10.13 5.49 20.87
C ARG A 81 10.26 5.97 19.42
N ILE A 82 10.34 5.05 18.46
CA ILE A 82 10.40 5.38 17.03
C ILE A 82 9.13 6.09 16.59
N PHE A 83 7.94 5.58 16.93
CA PHE A 83 6.68 6.25 16.57
C PHE A 83 6.60 7.67 17.15
N LYS A 84 6.98 7.85 18.41
CA LYS A 84 7.00 9.18 19.04
C LYS A 84 7.96 10.15 18.33
N ALA A 85 9.11 9.67 17.85
CA ALA A 85 10.14 10.52 17.27
C ALA A 85 9.94 10.79 15.77
N MET A 86 9.37 9.85 15.03
CA MET A 86 9.51 9.81 13.57
C MET A 86 8.23 10.11 12.79
N LEU A 87 7.05 10.13 13.43
CA LEU A 87 5.78 10.41 12.73
C LEU A 87 5.72 11.83 12.16
N GLY A 88 6.41 12.79 12.80
CA GLY A 88 6.61 14.13 12.25
C GLY A 88 5.32 14.79 11.74
N PRO A 89 5.33 15.43 10.55
CA PRO A 89 4.17 16.17 10.03
C PRO A 89 2.96 15.32 9.62
N ILE A 90 3.07 13.99 9.55
CA ILE A 90 1.93 13.14 9.18
C ILE A 90 1.10 12.69 10.38
N ALA A 91 1.59 12.92 11.61
CA ALA A 91 0.95 12.44 12.84
C ALA A 91 -0.53 12.85 12.95
N ASP A 92 -0.82 14.12 12.66
CA ASP A 92 -2.17 14.70 12.76
C ASP A 92 -3.05 14.48 11.53
N LYS A 93 -2.49 13.92 10.45
CA LYS A 93 -3.25 13.70 9.22
C LYS A 93 -4.20 12.52 9.40
N PRO A 94 -5.40 12.53 8.79
CA PRO A 94 -6.28 11.38 8.79
C PRO A 94 -5.58 10.18 8.16
N ALA A 95 -5.54 9.04 8.84
CA ALA A 95 -4.80 7.86 8.41
C ALA A 95 -5.22 7.37 7.02
N ALA A 96 -6.52 7.46 6.72
CA ALA A 96 -7.08 7.08 5.42
C ALA A 96 -6.61 7.96 4.24
N THR A 97 -6.03 9.12 4.51
CA THR A 97 -5.55 10.06 3.48
C THR A 97 -4.07 9.87 3.15
N ILE A 98 -3.36 9.02 3.90
CA ILE A 98 -1.94 8.79 3.68
C ILE A 98 -1.74 7.94 2.44
N THR A 99 -1.15 8.54 1.41
CA THR A 99 -0.74 7.82 0.20
C THR A 99 0.62 7.16 0.40
N ARG A 100 0.93 6.19 -0.47
CA ARG A 100 2.27 5.60 -0.53
C ARG A 100 3.36 6.66 -0.72
N ALA A 101 3.15 7.63 -1.62
CA ALA A 101 4.13 8.69 -1.85
C ALA A 101 4.42 9.48 -0.56
N ALA A 102 3.38 9.91 0.16
CA ALA A 102 3.54 10.63 1.42
C ALA A 102 4.30 9.83 2.49
N ALA A 103 4.08 8.50 2.55
CA ALA A 103 4.82 7.63 3.46
C ALA A 103 6.30 7.50 3.05
N PHE A 104 6.59 7.36 1.75
CA PHE A 104 7.97 7.26 1.25
C PHE A 104 8.72 8.58 1.40
N ASP A 105 8.09 9.72 1.16
CA ASP A 105 8.68 11.05 1.37
C ASP A 105 9.09 11.25 2.83
N LEU A 106 8.26 10.79 3.78
CA LEU A 106 8.61 10.80 5.20
C LEU A 106 9.85 9.95 5.46
N LEU A 107 9.90 8.72 4.95
CA LEU A 107 11.06 7.83 5.14
C LEU A 107 12.34 8.43 4.55
N GLU A 108 12.25 9.02 3.36
CA GLU A 108 13.37 9.66 2.68
C GLU A 108 13.87 10.89 3.45
N SER A 109 12.96 11.65 4.10
CA SER A 109 13.34 12.79 4.94
C SER A 109 14.26 12.40 6.11
N TYR A 110 14.22 11.15 6.55
CA TYR A 110 15.10 10.61 7.59
C TYR A 110 16.32 9.85 7.06
N ARG A 111 16.55 9.81 5.74
CA ARG A 111 17.64 9.03 5.13
C ARG A 111 19.04 9.41 5.62
N SER A 112 19.22 10.70 5.93
CA SER A 112 20.50 11.23 6.45
C SER A 112 20.57 11.20 7.98
N THR A 113 19.48 10.80 8.65
CA THR A 113 19.41 10.66 10.09
C THR A 113 19.83 9.24 10.42
N PRO A 114 20.92 9.01 11.19
CA PRO A 114 21.19 7.69 11.73
C PRO A 114 19.94 7.25 12.49
N VAL A 115 19.29 6.15 12.07
CA VAL A 115 18.14 5.60 12.80
C VAL A 115 18.66 5.15 14.15
N LEU A 116 18.53 6.08 15.10
CA LEU A 116 18.68 6.03 16.54
C LEU A 116 19.27 4.71 17.05
N SER A 117 20.59 4.55 16.91
CA SER A 117 21.35 3.58 17.69
C SER A 117 21.71 4.25 19.01
N SER A 118 21.19 3.72 20.12
CA SER A 118 21.82 3.91 21.42
C SER A 118 21.94 2.57 22.14
N PRO A 119 23.09 2.31 22.79
CA PRO A 119 23.41 1.02 23.40
C PRO A 119 22.52 0.80 24.62
N SER A 120 21.87 -0.35 24.70
CA SER A 120 21.30 -0.81 25.96
C SER A 120 22.42 -1.08 26.96
N HIS A 121 22.79 -0.08 27.76
CA HIS A 121 23.44 -0.31 29.05
C HIS A 121 22.36 -0.62 30.08
N GLY A 122 22.61 -1.67 30.87
CA GLY A 122 21.60 -2.43 31.58
C GLY A 122 21.09 -1.85 32.90
N ALA A 123 20.13 -2.58 33.45
CA ALA A 123 19.87 -2.84 34.85
C ALA A 123 19.17 -4.21 34.93
#